data_AF-A0AAU1PL11-F1
#
_entry.id   AF-A0AAU1PL11-F1
#
_cell.length_a   1.000
_cell.length_b   1.000
_cell.length_c   1.000
_cell.angle_alpha   90.00
_cell.angle_beta   90.00
_cell.angle_gamma   90.00
#
_symmetry.space_group_name_H-M   'P 1'
#
loop_
_entity.id
_entity.type
_entity.pdbx_description
1 polymer ?
#
loop_
_entity_poly.entity_id
_entity_poly.type
_entity_poly.pdbx_seq_one_letter_code
_entity_poly.pdbx_strand_id
1 'polypeptide(L)'
;MGDLEFYTDVLRSGTVLGLDAHSTPEQVEAVLGADFGEHRTGRAMIRDFGLVEFTWELASAGRSWRGLHFAVQVHRLETAGTEVVNPAIRAAYGIFPATPPRLGDVRALLDTEHWPLRELPGADPGFREMWQPESGSSVLVGLRESALSSEPEDLPVYRIGAPCTHGQAVRRAMGPVGRRPALDRLDHLRGLSAETRADWLARRGPRPDEGRANWWLYHLEVIDFRISQRGDEQGAWIELKLWLLDQGERQGLFTAMATAESRAWFVAALHDRYAPLSGQTVVPDADSLVRDCLATIPGTPADLARRADLHSYSRPELLRSRRAGNLIRAAEQHRTRLRDPLPAACLDGWSDLRPQLV
;
A
#
# COMPACT_ATOMS: atom_id res chain seq x y z
N MET A 1 19.87 10.06 17.52
CA MET A 1 18.74 9.30 16.98
C MET A 1 18.27 8.33 18.05
N GLY A 2 16.96 8.19 18.21
CA GLY A 2 16.33 7.39 19.27
C GLY A 2 15.23 6.47 18.74
N ASP A 3 14.68 5.63 19.61
CA ASP A 3 13.59 4.70 19.30
C ASP A 3 12.33 5.39 18.73
N LEU A 4 11.95 6.56 19.27
CA LEU A 4 10.82 7.34 18.76
C LEU A 4 10.98 7.76 17.29
N GLU A 5 12.21 8.05 16.88
CA GLU A 5 12.54 8.41 15.50
C GLU A 5 12.33 7.23 14.56
N PHE A 6 12.67 6.01 14.98
CA PHE A 6 12.39 4.81 14.19
C PHE A 6 10.91 4.64 13.86
N TYR A 7 10.02 4.73 14.86
CA TYR A 7 8.57 4.58 14.62
C TYR A 7 8.03 5.69 13.72
N THR A 8 8.53 6.91 13.95
CA THR A 8 8.16 8.09 13.18
C THR A 8 8.60 7.95 11.72
N ASP A 9 9.84 7.50 11.47
CA ASP A 9 10.37 7.28 10.13
C ASP A 9 9.64 6.15 9.41
N VAL A 10 9.29 5.06 10.11
CA VAL A 10 8.45 4.00 9.54
C VAL A 10 7.10 4.56 9.12
N LEU A 11 6.45 5.39 9.95
CA LEU A 11 5.14 5.97 9.64
C LEU A 11 5.20 7.03 8.54
N ARG A 12 6.28 7.79 8.45
CA ARG A 12 6.49 8.77 7.39
C ARG A 12 6.82 8.12 6.08
N SER A 13 7.73 7.14 6.09
CA SER A 13 8.30 6.50 4.91
C SER A 13 7.44 5.35 4.37
N GLY A 14 6.77 4.60 5.26
CA GLY A 14 6.20 3.30 4.93
C GLY A 14 7.27 2.23 4.73
N THR A 15 8.47 2.42 5.31
CA THR A 15 9.63 1.54 5.14
C THR A 15 10.37 1.31 6.46
N VAL A 16 11.13 0.22 6.54
CA VAL A 16 12.09 -0.08 7.62
C VAL A 16 13.48 -0.08 7.00
N LEU A 17 14.32 0.90 7.35
CA LEU A 17 15.67 1.05 6.75
C LEU A 17 15.64 1.08 5.21
N GLY A 18 14.58 1.68 4.62
CA GLY A 18 14.35 1.71 3.18
C GLY A 18 13.78 0.43 2.58
N LEU A 19 13.51 -0.61 3.38
CA LEU A 19 12.76 -1.79 2.96
C LEU A 19 11.26 -1.54 3.10
N ASP A 20 10.49 -1.72 2.04
CA ASP A 20 9.03 -1.69 2.10
C ASP A 20 8.42 -3.07 1.85
N ALA A 21 7.09 -3.12 1.91
CA ALA A 21 6.29 -4.33 1.76
C ALA A 21 6.50 -5.11 0.45
N HIS A 22 7.10 -4.51 -0.57
CA HIS A 22 7.36 -5.13 -1.87
C HIS A 22 8.81 -5.60 -2.04
N SER A 23 9.68 -5.34 -1.04
CA SER A 23 11.05 -5.84 -1.04
C SER A 23 11.07 -7.36 -1.15
N THR A 24 12.00 -7.92 -1.93
CA THR A 24 12.14 -9.38 -2.05
C THR A 24 12.77 -9.97 -0.78
N PRO A 25 12.62 -11.28 -0.52
CA PRO A 25 13.28 -11.93 0.62
C PRO A 25 14.78 -11.66 0.67
N GLU A 26 15.45 -11.66 -0.48
CA GLU A 26 16.90 -11.44 -0.61
C GLU A 26 17.27 -9.98 -0.28
N GLN A 27 16.44 -9.02 -0.69
CA GLN A 27 16.65 -7.61 -0.35
C GLN A 27 16.50 -7.36 1.15
N VAL A 28 15.50 -7.98 1.78
CA VAL A 28 15.28 -7.87 3.23
C VAL A 28 16.43 -8.52 4.00
N GLU A 29 16.86 -9.70 3.59
CA GLU A 29 18.01 -10.41 4.19
C GLU A 29 19.32 -9.64 4.04
N ALA A 30 19.56 -8.99 2.90
CA ALA A 30 20.75 -8.17 2.69
C ALA A 30 20.86 -6.97 3.65
N VAL A 31 19.74 -6.48 4.18
CA VAL A 31 19.69 -5.31 5.08
C VAL A 31 19.53 -5.71 6.55
N LEU A 32 18.64 -6.66 6.85
CA LEU A 32 18.35 -7.10 8.22
C LEU A 32 19.20 -8.30 8.66
N GLY A 33 19.98 -8.89 7.76
CA GLY A 33 20.81 -10.07 8.01
C GLY A 33 20.06 -11.38 7.84
N ALA A 34 20.79 -12.49 7.99
CA ALA A 34 20.28 -13.85 7.79
C ALA A 34 19.70 -14.51 9.06
N ASP A 35 19.66 -13.79 10.19
CA ASP A 35 19.10 -14.29 11.45
C ASP A 35 17.61 -13.96 11.51
N PHE A 36 16.77 -14.91 11.05
CA PHE A 36 15.32 -14.80 11.07
C PHE A 36 14.65 -16.15 11.33
N GLY A 37 13.50 -16.10 12.01
CA GLY A 37 12.55 -17.22 12.00
C GLY A 37 11.78 -17.23 10.69
N GLU A 38 11.63 -18.39 10.05
CA GLU A 38 10.82 -18.50 8.82
C GLU A 38 9.61 -19.43 9.05
N HIS A 39 8.43 -18.93 8.70
CA HIS A 39 7.19 -19.69 8.72
C HIS A 39 6.55 -19.69 7.34
N ARG A 40 6.29 -20.88 6.78
CA ARG A 40 5.63 -21.06 5.48
C ARG A 40 4.31 -21.78 5.65
N THR A 41 3.25 -21.20 5.09
CA THR A 41 1.91 -21.81 5.05
C THR A 41 1.32 -21.67 3.67
N GLY A 42 1.23 -22.79 2.95
CA GLY A 42 0.70 -22.84 1.58
C GLY A 42 1.51 -21.95 0.63
N ARG A 43 0.89 -20.86 0.17
CA ARG A 43 1.50 -19.87 -0.73
C ARG A 43 1.98 -18.61 0.00
N ALA A 44 1.96 -18.59 1.33
CA ALA A 44 2.47 -17.49 2.13
C ALA A 44 3.77 -17.87 2.85
N MET A 45 4.66 -16.89 2.99
CA MET A 45 5.89 -16.98 3.75
C MET A 45 6.02 -15.75 4.63
N ILE A 46 6.38 -15.96 5.89
CA ILE A 46 6.68 -14.91 6.87
C ILE A 46 8.13 -15.12 7.31
N ARG A 47 8.93 -14.05 7.30
CA ARG A 47 10.23 -14.02 7.99
C ARG A 47 10.15 -13.02 9.13
N ASP A 48 10.56 -13.49 10.30
CA ASP A 48 10.54 -12.77 11.56
C ASP A 48 11.99 -12.42 11.96
N PHE A 49 12.30 -11.13 11.93
CA PHE A 49 13.62 -10.56 12.27
C PHE A 49 13.60 -9.95 13.69
N GLY A 50 12.73 -10.46 14.57
CA GLY A 50 12.55 -9.98 15.94
C GLY A 50 11.51 -8.87 16.02
N LEU A 51 11.91 -7.61 15.95
CA LEU A 51 10.96 -6.48 16.02
C LEU A 51 10.15 -6.33 14.71
N VAL A 52 10.69 -6.82 13.59
CA VAL A 52 10.11 -6.61 12.26
C VAL A 52 9.84 -7.94 11.57
N GLU A 53 8.65 -8.05 10.98
CA GLU A 53 8.23 -9.19 10.16
C GLU A 53 7.95 -8.73 8.73
N PHE A 54 8.35 -9.55 7.77
CA PHE A 54 7.95 -9.39 6.38
C PHE A 54 7.15 -10.62 5.93
N THR A 55 6.11 -10.36 5.14
CA THR A 55 5.26 -11.40 4.57
C THR A 55 5.28 -11.32 3.06
N TRP A 56 5.44 -12.47 2.43
CA TRP A 56 5.37 -12.66 0.99
C TRP A 56 4.30 -13.67 0.62
N GLU A 57 3.84 -13.58 -0.62
CA GLU A 57 3.02 -14.61 -1.25
C GLU A 57 3.65 -15.10 -2.56
N LEU A 58 3.46 -16.38 -2.86
CA LEU A 58 3.88 -16.98 -4.11
C LEU A 58 2.85 -16.63 -5.19
N ALA A 59 3.24 -15.88 -6.23
CA ALA A 59 2.33 -15.40 -7.28
C ALA A 59 1.71 -16.52 -8.13
N SER A 60 2.46 -17.61 -8.36
CA SER A 60 2.00 -18.90 -8.89
C SER A 60 3.10 -19.96 -8.72
N ALA A 61 2.79 -21.24 -8.93
CA ALA A 61 3.79 -22.31 -8.82
C ALA A 61 4.98 -22.04 -9.77
N GLY A 62 6.19 -21.98 -9.23
CA GLY A 62 7.41 -21.72 -9.99
C GLY A 62 7.75 -20.24 -10.24
N ARG A 63 7.00 -19.29 -9.66
CA ARG A 63 7.35 -17.85 -9.69
C ARG A 63 8.05 -17.40 -8.41
N SER A 64 8.73 -16.26 -8.48
CA SER A 64 9.36 -15.60 -7.34
C SER A 64 8.36 -15.16 -6.28
N TRP A 65 8.81 -15.05 -5.03
CA TRP A 65 8.04 -14.48 -3.93
C TRP A 65 7.71 -13.02 -4.19
N ARG A 66 6.45 -12.64 -3.96
CA ARG A 66 5.97 -11.27 -4.06
C ARG A 66 5.70 -10.72 -2.68
N GLY A 67 6.28 -9.56 -2.36
CA GLY A 67 6.03 -8.90 -1.09
C GLY A 67 4.55 -8.53 -0.92
N LEU A 68 4.01 -8.80 0.27
CA LEU A 68 2.61 -8.59 0.62
C LEU A 68 2.44 -7.48 1.64
N HIS A 69 3.14 -7.56 2.78
CA HIS A 69 3.16 -6.55 3.83
C HIS A 69 4.36 -6.74 4.75
N PHE A 70 4.67 -5.72 5.55
CA PHE A 70 5.54 -5.85 6.72
C PHE A 70 4.83 -5.36 7.97
N ALA A 71 5.39 -5.71 9.12
CA ALA A 71 4.92 -5.25 10.42
C ALA A 71 6.09 -4.99 11.38
N VAL A 72 5.97 -3.91 12.14
CA VAL A 72 6.80 -3.66 13.33
C VAL A 72 5.98 -4.08 14.55
N GLN A 73 6.40 -5.16 15.20
CA GLN A 73 5.70 -5.80 16.33
C GLN A 73 6.11 -5.17 17.66
N VAL A 74 5.76 -3.90 17.87
CA VAL A 74 6.23 -3.06 18.99
C VAL A 74 5.96 -3.67 20.37
N HIS A 75 4.81 -4.34 20.54
CA HIS A 75 4.46 -5.05 21.77
C HIS A 75 5.49 -6.11 22.21
N ARG A 76 6.35 -6.59 21.31
CA ARG A 76 7.42 -7.56 21.65
C ARG A 76 8.51 -6.97 22.53
N LEU A 77 8.67 -5.65 22.57
CA LEU A 77 9.61 -5.00 23.49
C LEU A 77 9.29 -5.31 24.95
N GLU A 78 8.00 -5.35 25.29
CA GLU A 78 7.55 -5.66 26.65
C GLU A 78 7.64 -7.17 26.95
N THR A 79 7.25 -8.01 25.99
CA THR A 79 7.13 -9.46 26.23
C THR A 79 8.43 -10.24 26.06
N ALA A 80 9.33 -9.77 25.19
CA ALA A 80 10.57 -10.45 24.84
C ALA A 80 11.83 -9.58 25.07
N GLY A 81 11.66 -8.35 25.55
CA GLY A 81 12.76 -7.46 25.88
C GLY A 81 13.40 -6.80 24.67
N THR A 82 14.49 -6.07 24.91
CA THR A 82 15.16 -5.24 23.89
C THR A 82 16.01 -6.03 22.89
N GLU A 83 16.28 -7.31 23.16
CA GLU A 83 17.06 -8.17 22.26
C GLU A 83 16.31 -8.55 20.98
N VAL A 84 14.98 -8.39 20.95
CA VAL A 84 14.21 -8.56 19.71
C VAL A 84 14.54 -7.49 18.67
N VAL A 85 15.18 -6.39 19.06
CA VAL A 85 15.54 -5.35 18.09
C VAL A 85 16.73 -5.82 17.26
N ASN A 86 16.47 -5.98 15.95
CA ASN A 86 17.46 -6.39 14.97
C ASN A 86 18.74 -5.50 15.06
N PRO A 87 19.95 -6.07 14.98
CA PRO A 87 21.19 -5.31 15.08
C PRO A 87 21.31 -4.15 14.08
N ALA A 88 20.80 -4.29 12.86
CA ALA A 88 20.82 -3.22 11.86
C ALA A 88 19.94 -2.03 12.29
N ILE A 89 18.78 -2.32 12.89
CA ILE A 89 17.89 -1.28 13.43
C ILE A 89 18.56 -0.59 14.63
N ARG A 90 19.16 -1.36 15.55
CA ARG A 90 19.93 -0.80 16.67
C ARG A 90 21.11 0.06 16.22
N ALA A 91 21.81 -0.35 15.17
CA ALA A 91 22.91 0.42 14.62
C ALA A 91 22.45 1.78 14.05
N ALA A 92 21.27 1.83 13.45
CA ALA A 92 20.71 3.05 12.89
C ALA A 92 20.07 3.97 13.95
N TYR A 93 19.31 3.42 14.90
CA TYR A 93 18.44 4.20 15.79
C TYR A 93 18.84 4.15 17.28
N GLY A 94 19.86 3.38 17.64
CA GLY A 94 20.35 3.24 19.00
C GLY A 94 19.57 2.22 19.83
N ILE A 95 19.49 2.49 21.14
CA ILE A 95 18.91 1.57 22.13
C ILE A 95 17.40 1.80 22.21
N PHE A 96 16.65 0.71 22.22
CA PHE A 96 15.21 0.71 22.42
C PHE A 96 14.88 0.39 23.88
N PRO A 97 13.97 1.14 24.53
CA PRO A 97 13.41 0.76 25.82
C PRO A 97 12.59 -0.54 25.72
N ALA A 98 12.48 -1.27 26.84
CA ALA A 98 11.57 -2.43 26.92
C ALA A 98 10.09 -2.03 26.96
N THR A 99 9.78 -0.75 27.20
CA THR A 99 8.41 -0.24 27.22
C THR A 99 8.06 0.36 25.85
N PRO A 100 6.97 -0.08 25.20
CA PRO A 100 6.48 0.55 23.98
C PRO A 100 6.21 2.05 24.17
N PRO A 101 6.50 2.89 23.16
CA PRO A 101 6.19 4.31 23.23
C PRO A 101 4.67 4.53 23.26
N ARG A 102 4.25 5.66 23.84
CA ARG A 102 2.86 6.10 23.73
C ARG A 102 2.60 6.70 22.35
N LEU A 103 1.35 6.61 21.89
CA LEU A 103 0.97 7.23 20.62
C LEU A 103 1.20 8.74 20.63
N GLY A 104 0.93 9.42 21.74
CA GLY A 104 1.09 10.87 21.86
C GLY A 104 2.51 11.34 21.57
N ASP A 105 3.51 10.58 22.01
CA ASP A 105 4.93 10.90 21.77
C ASP A 105 5.27 10.78 20.27
N VAL A 106 4.81 9.70 19.63
CA VAL A 106 4.99 9.48 18.18
C VAL A 106 4.22 10.53 17.37
N ARG A 107 2.99 10.85 17.77
CA ARG A 107 2.16 11.83 17.08
C ARG A 107 2.73 13.23 17.17
N ALA A 108 3.25 13.65 18.33
CA ALA A 108 3.87 14.96 18.48
C ALA A 108 5.02 15.20 17.48
N LEU A 109 5.84 14.17 17.24
CA LEU A 109 6.90 14.21 16.23
C LEU A 109 6.35 14.25 14.80
N LEU A 110 5.31 13.46 14.51
CA LEU A 110 4.65 13.49 13.20
C LEU A 110 3.99 14.85 12.91
N ASP A 111 3.32 15.45 13.89
CA ASP A 111 2.61 16.72 13.75
C ASP A 111 3.56 17.89 13.55
N THR A 112 4.73 17.87 14.19
CA THR A 112 5.80 18.86 13.96
C THR A 112 6.18 18.95 12.48
N GLU A 113 6.10 17.83 11.77
CA GLU A 113 6.42 17.72 10.34
C GLU A 113 5.17 17.57 9.45
N HIS A 114 3.98 17.81 10.00
CA HIS A 114 2.71 17.81 9.29
C HIS A 114 2.37 16.46 8.62
N TRP A 115 2.61 15.34 9.33
CA TRP A 115 2.24 13.99 8.90
C TRP A 115 1.04 13.45 9.70
N PRO A 116 -0.19 13.88 9.39
CA PRO A 116 -1.35 13.60 10.24
C PRO A 116 -1.71 12.12 10.25
N LEU A 117 -2.05 11.62 11.44
CA LEU A 117 -2.69 10.32 11.62
C LEU A 117 -4.21 10.47 11.62
N ARG A 118 -4.90 9.53 10.97
CA ARG A 118 -6.36 9.45 10.92
C ARG A 118 -6.84 8.18 11.58
N GLU A 119 -7.87 8.27 12.41
CA GLU A 119 -8.44 7.08 13.03
C GLU A 119 -9.26 6.28 12.01
N LEU A 120 -9.06 4.97 12.00
CA LEU A 120 -9.88 4.01 11.27
C LEU A 120 -10.80 3.30 12.27
N PRO A 121 -12.03 2.93 11.86
CA PRO A 121 -12.85 2.05 12.68
C PRO A 121 -12.12 0.74 12.97
N GLY A 122 -11.87 0.50 14.25
CA GLY A 122 -11.17 -0.70 14.71
C GLY A 122 -11.97 -1.96 14.41
N ALA A 123 -11.30 -3.01 13.92
CA ALA A 123 -11.90 -4.33 13.76
C ALA A 123 -11.99 -5.10 15.09
N ASP A 124 -11.11 -4.78 16.04
CA ASP A 124 -11.05 -5.40 17.36
C ASP A 124 -11.35 -4.32 18.42
N PRO A 125 -12.37 -4.48 19.28
CA PRO A 125 -12.70 -3.50 20.31
C PRO A 125 -11.59 -3.32 21.37
N GLY A 126 -10.61 -4.23 21.44
CA GLY A 126 -9.44 -4.12 22.31
C GLY A 126 -8.34 -3.21 21.79
N PHE A 127 -8.46 -2.71 20.55
CA PHE A 127 -7.45 -1.87 19.92
C PHE A 127 -8.09 -0.68 19.20
N ARG A 128 -7.33 0.40 19.07
CA ARG A 128 -7.64 1.48 18.14
C ARG A 128 -6.66 1.45 16.99
N GLU A 129 -7.12 1.75 15.78
CA GLU A 129 -6.29 1.78 14.60
C GLU A 129 -6.17 3.20 14.06
N MET A 130 -4.94 3.69 13.96
CA MET A 130 -4.60 4.92 13.26
C MET A 130 -4.02 4.60 11.89
N TRP A 131 -4.08 5.54 10.97
CA TRP A 131 -3.60 5.40 9.61
C TRP A 131 -2.93 6.68 9.13
N GLN A 132 -1.76 6.52 8.52
CA GLN A 132 -1.00 7.56 7.86
C GLN A 132 -1.28 7.43 6.35
N PRO A 133 -2.05 8.35 5.75
CA PRO A 133 -2.55 8.17 4.38
C PRO A 133 -1.46 8.12 3.31
N GLU A 134 -0.42 8.93 3.47
CA GLU A 134 0.60 9.14 2.44
C GLU A 134 1.66 8.04 2.37
N SER A 135 1.96 7.36 3.47
CA SER A 135 2.80 6.16 3.50
C SER A 135 1.97 4.89 3.39
N GLY A 136 0.65 5.00 3.62
CA GLY A 136 -0.21 3.84 3.74
C GLY A 136 0.19 2.98 4.95
N SER A 137 0.70 3.56 6.02
CA SER A 137 1.01 2.80 7.23
C SER A 137 -0.16 2.85 8.20
N SER A 138 -0.46 1.75 8.89
CA SER A 138 -1.40 1.74 10.01
C SER A 138 -0.70 1.45 11.34
N VAL A 139 -1.23 2.03 12.41
CA VAL A 139 -0.76 1.87 13.79
C VAL A 139 -1.90 1.28 14.59
N LEU A 140 -1.68 0.12 15.18
CA LEU A 140 -2.54 -0.40 16.23
C LEU A 140 -2.02 0.10 17.57
N VAL A 141 -2.90 0.68 18.38
CA VAL A 141 -2.59 1.17 19.73
C VAL A 141 -3.50 0.51 20.76
N GLY A 142 -2.95 0.30 21.95
CA GLY A 142 -3.65 -0.30 23.08
C GLY A 142 -3.15 -1.70 23.45
N LEU A 143 -3.56 -2.13 24.63
CA LEU A 143 -3.42 -3.47 25.18
C LEU A 143 -4.80 -3.83 25.77
N ARG A 144 -5.19 -5.10 25.69
CA ARG A 144 -6.53 -5.57 26.06
C ARG A 144 -7.04 -5.04 27.41
N GLU A 145 -8.37 -4.88 27.47
CA GLU A 145 -9.27 -4.43 28.55
C GLU A 145 -9.34 -2.93 28.90
N SER A 146 -8.34 -2.08 28.62
CA SER A 146 -8.40 -0.63 28.95
C SER A 146 -8.61 0.33 27.77
N ALA A 147 -8.51 -0.14 26.52
CA ALA A 147 -8.44 0.75 25.34
C ALA A 147 -9.73 1.54 25.04
N LEU A 148 -10.88 1.13 25.58
CA LEU A 148 -12.17 1.78 25.30
C LEU A 148 -12.43 3.04 26.13
N SER A 149 -11.71 3.25 27.24
CA SER A 149 -11.91 4.38 28.15
C SER A 149 -10.73 5.35 28.22
N SER A 150 -9.63 5.05 27.52
CA SER A 150 -8.43 5.88 27.49
C SER A 150 -8.37 6.72 26.21
N GLU A 151 -7.86 7.95 26.35
CA GLU A 151 -7.50 8.76 25.19
C GLU A 151 -6.45 8.03 24.33
N PRO A 152 -6.54 8.11 23.00
CA PRO A 152 -5.66 7.32 22.15
C PRO A 152 -4.18 7.69 22.33
N GLU A 153 -3.91 8.94 22.71
CA GLU A 153 -2.55 9.45 22.93
C GLU A 153 -1.84 8.79 24.12
N ASP A 154 -2.60 8.28 25.10
CA ASP A 154 -2.04 7.58 26.27
C ASP A 154 -1.78 6.10 26.00
N LEU A 155 -2.31 5.55 24.90
CA LEU A 155 -2.20 4.14 24.58
C LEU A 155 -0.81 3.81 24.02
N PRO A 156 -0.21 2.68 24.42
CA PRO A 156 1.04 2.23 23.86
C PRO A 156 0.86 1.82 22.40
N VAL A 157 1.88 2.07 21.58
CA VAL A 157 1.95 1.53 20.23
C VAL A 157 2.11 0.02 20.30
N TYR A 158 1.16 -0.72 19.74
CA TYR A 158 1.15 -2.17 19.75
C TYR A 158 1.84 -2.77 18.52
N ARG A 159 1.51 -2.22 17.34
CA ARG A 159 2.03 -2.67 16.06
C ARG A 159 1.94 -1.55 15.03
N ILE A 160 2.93 -1.46 14.15
CA ILE A 160 2.86 -0.68 12.90
C ILE A 160 2.84 -1.66 11.73
N GLY A 161 2.06 -1.40 10.68
CA GLY A 161 2.04 -2.25 9.49
C GLY A 161 1.83 -1.47 8.20
N ALA A 162 2.38 -1.97 7.10
CA ALA A 162 2.17 -1.42 5.77
C ALA A 162 2.24 -2.52 4.69
N PRO A 163 1.51 -2.38 3.56
CA PRO A 163 0.66 -1.24 3.24
C PRO A 163 -0.78 -1.44 3.76
N CYS A 164 -1.38 -0.33 4.16
CA CYS A 164 -2.80 -0.06 4.32
C CYS A 164 -3.15 0.99 3.26
N THR A 165 -3.58 0.52 2.09
CA THR A 165 -3.96 1.38 0.97
C THR A 165 -5.20 2.21 1.32
N HIS A 166 -5.43 3.30 0.59
CA HIS A 166 -6.65 4.11 0.72
C HIS A 166 -7.92 3.26 0.55
N GLY A 167 -7.93 2.32 -0.39
CA GLY A 167 -9.04 1.39 -0.59
C GLY A 167 -9.31 0.53 0.65
N GLN A 168 -8.26 -0.06 1.23
CA GLN A 168 -8.39 -0.85 2.46
C GLN A 168 -8.87 0.00 3.65
N ALA A 169 -8.33 1.21 3.83
CA ALA A 169 -8.75 2.14 4.88
C ALA A 169 -10.24 2.50 4.75
N VAL A 170 -10.68 2.85 3.54
CA VAL A 170 -12.09 3.11 3.23
C VAL A 170 -12.96 1.89 3.46
N ARG A 171 -12.52 0.70 3.06
CA ARG A 171 -13.25 -0.55 3.26
C ARG A 171 -13.47 -0.83 4.75
N ARG A 172 -12.47 -0.59 5.59
CA ARG A 172 -12.57 -0.67 7.05
C ARG A 172 -13.57 0.36 7.57
N ALA A 173 -13.47 1.60 7.09
CA ALA A 173 -14.36 2.69 7.49
C ALA A 173 -15.85 2.44 7.20
N MET A 174 -16.14 1.85 6.03
CA MET A 174 -17.52 1.59 5.59
C MET A 174 -18.13 0.31 6.19
N GLY A 175 -17.29 -0.56 6.77
CA GLY A 175 -17.73 -1.82 7.39
C GLY A 175 -18.48 -2.78 6.45
N PRO A 176 -19.10 -3.85 7.01
CA PRO A 176 -19.83 -4.85 6.23
C PRO A 176 -21.19 -4.34 5.70
N VAL A 177 -21.78 -3.34 6.36
CA VAL A 177 -23.13 -2.84 6.06
C VAL A 177 -23.21 -2.20 4.67
N GLY A 178 -22.15 -1.53 4.22
CA GLY A 178 -22.09 -0.90 2.89
C GLY A 178 -21.98 -1.88 1.72
N ARG A 179 -21.67 -3.16 1.99
CA ARG A 179 -21.20 -4.08 0.95
C ARG A 179 -22.31 -4.53 0.02
N ARG A 180 -23.47 -4.89 0.57
CA ARG A 180 -24.59 -5.38 -0.24
C ARG A 180 -25.13 -4.29 -1.19
N PRO A 181 -25.42 -3.06 -0.74
CA PRO A 181 -25.83 -1.98 -1.64
C PRO A 181 -24.77 -1.61 -2.69
N ALA A 182 -23.47 -1.69 -2.36
CA ALA A 182 -22.41 -1.48 -3.35
C ALA A 182 -22.42 -2.58 -4.42
N LEU A 183 -22.56 -3.84 -4.01
CA LEU A 183 -22.68 -4.97 -4.94
C LEU A 183 -23.88 -4.83 -5.88
N ASP A 184 -25.07 -4.53 -5.36
CA ASP A 184 -26.27 -4.40 -6.18
C ASP A 184 -26.11 -3.28 -7.24
N ARG A 185 -25.46 -2.16 -6.89
CA ARG A 185 -25.13 -1.09 -7.85
C ARG A 185 -24.13 -1.52 -8.90
N LEU A 186 -23.09 -2.24 -8.48
CA LEU A 186 -22.04 -2.71 -9.39
C LEU A 186 -22.56 -3.78 -10.36
N ASP A 187 -23.39 -4.70 -9.88
CA ASP A 187 -24.07 -5.69 -10.71
C ASP A 187 -24.97 -5.01 -11.75
N HIS A 188 -25.68 -3.94 -11.37
CA HIS A 188 -26.42 -3.12 -12.32
C HIS A 188 -25.51 -2.45 -13.34
N LEU A 189 -24.47 -1.73 -12.90
CA LEU A 189 -23.52 -1.04 -13.79
C LEU A 189 -22.86 -2.01 -14.78
N ARG A 190 -22.49 -3.21 -14.35
CA ARG A 190 -21.88 -4.25 -15.18
C ARG A 190 -22.74 -4.59 -16.40
N GLY A 191 -24.07 -4.65 -16.23
CA GLY A 191 -25.02 -4.95 -17.31
C GLY A 191 -25.31 -3.80 -18.28
N LEU A 192 -24.80 -2.59 -18.03
CA LEU A 192 -25.02 -1.42 -18.88
C LEU A 192 -23.89 -1.21 -19.91
N SER A 193 -24.20 -0.53 -21.02
CA SER A 193 -23.18 -0.03 -21.97
C SER A 193 -22.34 1.09 -21.35
N ALA A 194 -21.14 1.36 -21.87
CA ALA A 194 -20.24 2.40 -21.33
C ALA A 194 -20.90 3.79 -21.25
N GLU A 195 -21.65 4.18 -22.28
CA GLU A 195 -22.42 5.43 -22.31
C GLU A 195 -23.51 5.44 -21.24
N THR A 196 -24.30 4.37 -21.14
CA THR A 196 -25.39 4.27 -20.15
C THR A 196 -24.84 4.23 -18.71
N ARG A 197 -23.67 3.64 -18.49
CA ARG A 197 -22.97 3.66 -17.19
C ARG A 197 -22.58 5.08 -16.80
N ALA A 198 -22.07 5.88 -17.73
CA ALA A 198 -21.67 7.26 -17.47
C ALA A 198 -22.89 8.12 -17.09
N ASP A 199 -23.98 8.00 -17.85
CA ASP A 199 -25.27 8.63 -17.56
C ASP A 199 -25.83 8.22 -16.20
N TRP A 200 -25.74 6.93 -15.86
CA TRP A 200 -26.17 6.42 -14.58
C TRP A 200 -25.36 7.03 -13.44
N LEU A 201 -24.02 7.08 -13.55
CA LEU A 201 -23.15 7.68 -12.55
C LEU A 201 -23.42 9.17 -12.38
N ALA A 202 -23.68 9.91 -13.47
CA ALA A 202 -24.01 11.33 -13.39
C ALA A 202 -25.31 11.58 -12.59
N ARG A 203 -26.30 10.67 -12.69
CA ARG A 203 -27.60 10.80 -12.01
C ARG A 203 -27.63 10.22 -10.59
N ARG A 204 -26.89 9.15 -10.34
CA ARG A 204 -26.99 8.33 -9.11
C ARG A 204 -25.70 8.31 -8.29
N GLY A 205 -24.64 8.92 -8.80
CA GLY A 205 -23.37 9.02 -8.11
C GLY A 205 -23.48 9.88 -6.83
N PRO A 206 -22.57 9.66 -5.87
CA PRO A 206 -22.41 10.56 -4.72
C PRO A 206 -22.20 12.01 -5.17
N ARG A 207 -22.72 12.96 -4.38
CA ARG A 207 -22.53 14.39 -4.62
C ARG A 207 -21.04 14.76 -4.57
N PRO A 208 -20.61 15.88 -5.16
CA PRO A 208 -19.25 16.39 -5.05
C PRO A 208 -18.98 16.89 -3.62
N ASP A 209 -18.71 15.96 -2.70
CA ASP A 209 -18.30 16.22 -1.32
C ASP A 209 -17.09 15.35 -0.94
N GLU A 210 -16.57 15.52 0.28
CA GLU A 210 -15.43 14.78 0.80
C GLU A 210 -15.66 13.25 0.85
N GLY A 211 -16.92 12.79 0.82
CA GLY A 211 -17.28 11.37 0.79
C GLY A 211 -17.22 10.74 -0.61
N ARG A 212 -17.14 11.56 -1.67
CA ARG A 212 -17.17 11.08 -3.05
C ARG A 212 -16.01 10.13 -3.37
N ALA A 213 -14.78 10.53 -3.06
CA ALA A 213 -13.60 9.69 -3.33
C ALA A 213 -13.65 8.36 -2.56
N ASN A 214 -14.08 8.40 -1.30
CA ASN A 214 -14.25 7.20 -0.47
C ASN A 214 -15.30 6.25 -1.06
N TRP A 215 -16.42 6.79 -1.55
CA TRP A 215 -17.40 5.96 -2.25
C TRP A 215 -16.77 5.22 -3.44
N TRP A 216 -15.97 5.91 -4.26
CA TRP A 216 -15.32 5.30 -5.43
C TRP A 216 -14.31 4.21 -5.04
N LEU A 217 -13.43 4.52 -4.11
CA LEU A 217 -12.44 3.55 -3.58
C LEU A 217 -13.11 2.32 -3.00
N TYR A 218 -14.22 2.49 -2.27
CA TYR A 218 -15.00 1.37 -1.75
C TYR A 218 -15.55 0.46 -2.86
N HIS A 219 -16.05 1.03 -3.94
CA HIS A 219 -16.58 0.24 -5.07
C HIS A 219 -15.46 -0.51 -5.79
N LEU A 220 -14.28 0.10 -5.96
CA LEU A 220 -13.11 -0.57 -6.53
C LEU A 220 -12.68 -1.79 -5.69
N GLU A 221 -12.65 -1.66 -4.35
CA GLU A 221 -12.37 -2.76 -3.43
C GLU A 221 -13.41 -3.89 -3.49
N VAL A 222 -14.69 -3.54 -3.62
CA VAL A 222 -15.77 -4.52 -3.76
C VAL A 222 -15.63 -5.30 -5.08
N ILE A 223 -15.19 -4.64 -6.16
CA ILE A 223 -14.90 -5.32 -7.43
C ILE A 223 -13.71 -6.26 -7.29
N ASP A 224 -12.63 -5.85 -6.63
CA ASP A 224 -11.47 -6.72 -6.38
C ASP A 224 -11.86 -7.98 -5.63
N PHE A 225 -12.69 -7.83 -4.59
CA PHE A 225 -13.26 -8.97 -3.89
C PHE A 225 -14.05 -9.87 -4.86
N ARG A 226 -14.90 -9.31 -5.74
CA ARG A 226 -15.69 -10.09 -6.70
C ARG A 226 -14.85 -10.85 -7.72
N ILE A 227 -13.83 -10.22 -8.29
CA ILE A 227 -12.88 -10.83 -9.23
C ILE A 227 -12.19 -12.04 -8.61
N SER A 228 -11.92 -11.99 -7.30
CA SER A 228 -11.29 -13.11 -6.58
C SER A 228 -12.20 -14.34 -6.37
N GLN A 229 -13.53 -14.18 -6.50
CA GLN A 229 -14.51 -15.22 -6.11
C GLN A 229 -15.22 -15.90 -7.29
N ARG A 230 -15.26 -15.28 -8.49
CA ARG A 230 -16.03 -15.79 -9.64
C ARG A 230 -15.15 -15.91 -10.88
N GLY A 231 -15.02 -17.14 -11.39
CA GLY A 231 -14.18 -17.43 -12.56
C GLY A 231 -14.87 -17.19 -13.92
N ASP A 232 -16.18 -17.39 -14.01
CA ASP A 232 -16.96 -17.31 -15.25
C ASP A 232 -17.33 -15.88 -15.67
N GLU A 233 -17.64 -15.01 -14.72
CA GLU A 233 -17.98 -13.59 -14.97
C GLU A 233 -16.77 -12.64 -14.89
N GLN A 234 -15.55 -13.17 -14.73
CA GLN A 234 -14.37 -12.39 -14.35
C GLN A 234 -14.07 -11.24 -15.33
N GLY A 235 -14.18 -11.48 -16.64
CA GLY A 235 -13.88 -10.48 -17.67
C GLY A 235 -14.72 -9.21 -17.55
N ALA A 236 -16.03 -9.36 -17.33
CA ALA A 236 -16.94 -8.22 -17.19
C ALA A 236 -16.65 -7.36 -15.94
N TRP A 237 -16.16 -7.99 -14.87
CA TRP A 237 -15.74 -7.28 -13.66
C TRP A 237 -14.41 -6.53 -13.85
N ILE A 238 -13.47 -7.13 -14.60
CA ILE A 238 -12.20 -6.49 -14.98
C ILE A 238 -12.47 -5.23 -15.81
N GLU A 239 -13.31 -5.35 -16.84
CA GLU A 239 -13.71 -4.21 -17.68
C GLU A 239 -14.39 -3.11 -16.86
N LEU A 240 -15.30 -3.47 -15.96
CA LEU A 240 -15.96 -2.50 -15.09
C LEU A 240 -14.97 -1.76 -14.18
N LYS A 241 -13.99 -2.45 -13.61
CA LYS A 241 -12.96 -1.82 -12.76
C LYS A 241 -12.11 -0.84 -13.56
N LEU A 242 -11.61 -1.24 -14.73
CA LEU A 242 -10.81 -0.37 -15.59
C LEU A 242 -11.61 0.88 -16.01
N TRP A 243 -12.88 0.68 -16.39
CA TRP A 243 -13.79 1.78 -16.71
C TRP A 243 -14.05 2.71 -15.52
N LEU A 244 -14.15 2.19 -14.29
CA LEU A 244 -14.29 3.04 -13.11
C LEU A 244 -13.01 3.84 -12.82
N LEU A 245 -11.82 3.26 -12.97
CA LEU A 245 -10.56 4.01 -12.82
C LEU A 245 -10.51 5.19 -13.81
N ASP A 246 -10.85 4.91 -15.07
CA ASP A 246 -11.06 5.89 -16.16
C ASP A 246 -12.00 7.04 -15.78
N GLN A 247 -13.16 6.69 -15.25
CA GLN A 247 -14.18 7.67 -14.90
C GLN A 247 -13.80 8.47 -13.65
N GLY A 248 -13.12 7.85 -12.68
CA GLY A 248 -12.59 8.54 -11.51
C GLY A 248 -11.62 9.65 -11.91
N GLU A 249 -10.72 9.38 -12.86
CA GLU A 249 -9.81 10.39 -13.41
C GLU A 249 -10.56 11.52 -14.13
N ARG A 250 -11.45 11.18 -15.07
CA ARG A 250 -12.23 12.18 -15.84
C ARG A 250 -13.06 13.10 -14.95
N GLN A 251 -13.50 12.62 -13.79
CA GLN A 251 -14.28 13.38 -12.81
C GLN A 251 -13.40 14.12 -11.78
N GLY A 252 -12.07 14.07 -11.92
CA GLY A 252 -11.12 14.74 -11.02
C GLY A 252 -11.01 14.11 -9.63
N LEU A 253 -11.48 12.87 -9.47
CA LEU A 253 -11.42 12.14 -8.20
C LEU A 253 -10.06 11.49 -7.98
N PHE A 254 -9.42 11.07 -9.07
CA PHE A 254 -8.07 10.55 -9.09
C PHE A 254 -7.20 11.42 -9.99
N THR A 255 -5.94 11.58 -9.61
CA THR A 255 -4.94 12.18 -10.50
C THR A 255 -4.55 11.17 -11.58
N ALA A 256 -4.05 11.66 -12.72
CA ALA A 256 -3.52 10.78 -13.78
C ALA A 256 -2.46 9.79 -13.25
N MET A 257 -1.59 10.27 -12.36
CA MET A 257 -0.61 9.45 -11.63
C MET A 257 -1.27 8.32 -10.84
N ALA A 258 -2.26 8.61 -10.00
CA ALA A 258 -2.94 7.59 -9.19
C ALA A 258 -3.69 6.57 -10.06
N THR A 259 -4.27 7.01 -11.18
CA THR A 259 -4.94 6.13 -12.14
C THR A 259 -3.94 5.22 -12.87
N ALA A 260 -2.82 5.76 -13.35
CA ALA A 260 -1.77 5.00 -14.01
C ALA A 260 -1.20 3.91 -13.08
N GLU A 261 -0.85 4.29 -11.85
CA GLU A 261 -0.39 3.37 -10.80
C GLU A 261 -1.42 2.25 -10.54
N SER A 262 -2.68 2.63 -10.31
CA SER A 262 -3.76 1.68 -9.99
C SER A 262 -4.02 0.69 -11.13
N ARG A 263 -4.00 1.16 -12.39
CA ARG A 263 -4.17 0.31 -13.57
C ARG A 263 -3.03 -0.67 -13.73
N ALA A 264 -1.78 -0.18 -13.64
CA ALA A 264 -0.60 -1.00 -13.80
C ALA A 264 -0.54 -2.11 -12.75
N TRP A 265 -0.78 -1.80 -11.47
CA TRP A 265 -0.86 -2.80 -10.41
C TRP A 265 -2.00 -3.80 -10.62
N PHE A 266 -3.18 -3.32 -11.00
CA PHE A 266 -4.33 -4.18 -11.21
C PHE A 266 -4.09 -5.18 -12.35
N VAL A 267 -3.62 -4.72 -13.51
CA VAL A 267 -3.36 -5.60 -14.66
C VAL A 267 -2.21 -6.58 -14.38
N ALA A 268 -1.16 -6.14 -13.66
CA ALA A 268 -0.11 -7.04 -13.21
C ALA A 268 -0.66 -8.17 -12.32
N ALA A 269 -1.47 -7.81 -11.31
CA ALA A 269 -2.09 -8.79 -10.43
C ALA A 269 -3.02 -9.77 -11.16
N LEU A 270 -3.71 -9.33 -12.23
CA LEU A 270 -4.51 -10.21 -13.08
C LEU A 270 -3.64 -11.24 -13.81
N HIS A 271 -2.53 -10.81 -14.41
CA HIS A 271 -1.60 -11.73 -15.08
C HIS A 271 -0.91 -12.69 -14.11
N ASP A 272 -0.61 -12.26 -12.89
CA ASP A 272 -0.01 -13.14 -11.88
C ASP A 272 -0.97 -14.25 -11.45
N ARG A 273 -2.24 -13.91 -11.24
CA ARG A 273 -3.23 -14.83 -10.65
C ARG A 273 -3.96 -15.67 -11.68
N TYR A 274 -4.18 -15.14 -12.88
CA TYR A 274 -5.12 -15.70 -13.85
C TYR A 274 -4.54 -15.88 -15.25
N ALA A 275 -3.23 -15.73 -15.47
CA ALA A 275 -2.66 -15.99 -16.79
C ALA A 275 -2.77 -17.48 -17.19
N PRO A 276 -3.13 -17.78 -18.46
CA PRO A 276 -3.53 -16.83 -19.50
C PRO A 276 -4.94 -16.27 -19.24
N LEU A 277 -5.11 -14.95 -19.40
CA LEU A 277 -6.42 -14.32 -19.29
C LEU A 277 -7.34 -14.87 -20.41
N SER A 278 -8.64 -15.00 -20.12
CA SER A 278 -9.63 -15.40 -21.12
C SER A 278 -9.58 -14.44 -22.32
N GLY A 279 -9.64 -14.98 -23.54
CA GLY A 279 -9.52 -14.20 -24.78
C GLY A 279 -10.61 -13.12 -24.99
N GLN A 280 -11.68 -13.14 -24.18
CA GLN A 280 -12.71 -12.11 -24.17
C GLN A 280 -12.36 -10.91 -23.25
N THR A 281 -11.35 -11.05 -22.40
CA THR A 281 -10.98 -10.01 -21.43
C THR A 281 -10.08 -8.97 -22.11
N VAL A 282 -10.59 -7.76 -22.30
CA VAL A 282 -9.81 -6.64 -22.83
C VAL A 282 -9.09 -5.94 -21.69
N VAL A 283 -7.76 -6.08 -21.63
CA VAL A 283 -6.88 -5.30 -20.73
C VAL A 283 -5.92 -4.44 -21.54
N PRO A 284 -5.50 -3.27 -21.02
CA PRO A 284 -4.44 -2.49 -21.63
C PRO A 284 -3.17 -3.31 -21.83
N ASP A 285 -2.48 -3.07 -22.95
CA ASP A 285 -1.19 -3.70 -23.22
C ASP A 285 -0.08 -3.15 -22.30
N ALA A 286 0.99 -3.94 -22.16
CA ALA A 286 2.12 -3.62 -21.29
C ALA A 286 2.81 -2.31 -21.69
N ASP A 287 2.96 -2.04 -23.00
CA ASP A 287 3.66 -0.85 -23.48
C ASP A 287 2.87 0.42 -23.11
N SER A 288 1.53 0.40 -23.29
CA SER A 288 0.65 1.51 -22.88
C SER A 288 0.69 1.76 -21.37
N LEU A 289 0.60 0.70 -20.55
CA LEU A 289 0.65 0.85 -19.08
C LEU A 289 1.98 1.44 -18.60
N VAL A 290 3.10 1.02 -19.18
CA VAL A 290 4.42 1.54 -18.83
C VAL A 290 4.57 2.99 -19.29
N ARG A 291 4.11 3.35 -20.50
CA ARG A 291 4.13 4.75 -20.97
C ARG A 291 3.31 5.66 -20.05
N ASP A 292 2.11 5.25 -19.65
CA ASP A 292 1.26 6.03 -18.74
C ASP A 292 1.94 6.25 -17.39
N CYS A 293 2.60 5.21 -16.84
CA CYS A 293 3.34 5.34 -15.59
C CYS A 293 4.52 6.31 -15.73
N LEU A 294 5.37 6.11 -16.76
CA LEU A 294 6.55 6.94 -16.98
C LEU A 294 6.19 8.41 -17.25
N ALA A 295 5.13 8.67 -18.02
CA ALA A 295 4.66 10.01 -18.34
C ALA A 295 4.09 10.77 -17.14
N THR A 296 3.70 10.07 -16.08
CA THR A 296 3.11 10.65 -14.87
C THR A 296 4.07 10.69 -13.67
N ILE A 297 5.32 10.25 -13.83
CA ILE A 297 6.36 10.37 -12.80
C ILE A 297 6.55 11.85 -12.45
N PRO A 298 6.41 12.24 -11.17
CA PRO A 298 6.51 13.63 -10.80
C PRO A 298 7.98 14.07 -10.68
N GLY A 299 8.43 14.94 -11.58
CA GLY A 299 9.78 15.52 -11.56
C GLY A 299 10.81 14.73 -12.37
N THR A 300 12.08 15.13 -12.29
CA THR A 300 13.19 14.47 -13.01
C THR A 300 14.02 13.62 -12.04
N PRO A 301 14.85 12.68 -12.53
CA PRO A 301 15.76 11.92 -11.69
C PRO A 301 16.61 12.75 -10.72
N ALA A 302 17.00 13.98 -11.10
CA ALA A 302 17.82 14.85 -10.27
C ALA A 302 17.04 15.51 -9.12
N ASP A 303 15.71 15.65 -9.25
CA ASP A 303 14.87 16.39 -8.31
C ASP A 303 14.25 15.51 -7.21
N LEU A 304 14.47 14.20 -7.26
CA LEU A 304 13.86 13.25 -6.33
C LEU A 304 14.74 13.03 -5.10
N ALA A 305 14.10 13.12 -3.94
CA ALA A 305 14.71 12.84 -2.65
C ALA A 305 15.34 11.43 -2.60
N ARG A 306 16.43 11.31 -1.86
CA ARG A 306 17.17 10.04 -1.69
C ARG A 306 16.99 9.49 -0.29
N ARG A 307 16.87 8.16 -0.19
CA ARG A 307 16.74 7.45 1.10
C ARG A 307 17.92 7.65 2.05
N ALA A 308 19.09 8.02 1.54
CA ALA A 308 20.28 8.23 2.35
C ALA A 308 20.23 9.50 3.21
N ASP A 309 19.27 10.40 2.94
CA ASP A 309 19.20 11.72 3.58
C ASP A 309 17.76 12.13 3.87
N LEU A 310 16.96 11.26 4.49
CA LEU A 310 15.52 11.51 4.73
C LEU A 310 15.25 12.83 5.44
N HIS A 311 16.13 13.22 6.37
CA HIS A 311 15.95 14.41 7.21
C HIS A 311 16.34 15.72 6.50
N SER A 312 17.03 15.68 5.36
CA SER A 312 17.35 16.90 4.58
C SER A 312 16.19 17.38 3.70
N TYR A 313 15.19 16.53 3.45
CA TYR A 313 14.12 16.82 2.52
C TYR A 313 12.85 17.28 3.22
N SER A 314 12.15 18.22 2.59
CA SER A 314 10.81 18.60 3.00
C SER A 314 9.79 17.49 2.72
N ARG A 315 8.68 17.50 3.46
CA ARG A 315 7.56 16.57 3.24
C ARG A 315 7.11 16.51 1.76
N PRO A 316 6.90 17.62 1.02
CA PRO A 316 6.54 17.55 -0.39
C PRO A 316 7.58 16.83 -1.27
N GLU A 317 8.87 16.95 -0.98
CA GLU A 317 9.95 16.29 -1.73
C GLU A 317 9.97 14.78 -1.46
N LEU A 318 9.80 14.37 -0.19
CA LEU A 318 9.67 12.96 0.20
C LEU A 318 8.45 12.32 -0.48
N LEU A 319 7.31 13.02 -0.50
CA LEU A 319 6.09 12.56 -1.19
C LEU A 319 6.29 12.42 -2.69
N ARG A 320 7.00 13.36 -3.31
CA ARG A 320 7.31 13.33 -4.75
C ARG A 320 8.16 12.11 -5.08
N SER A 321 9.24 11.88 -4.33
CA SER A 321 10.10 10.70 -4.49
C SER A 321 9.32 9.40 -4.36
N ARG A 322 8.49 9.26 -3.32
CA ARG A 322 7.69 8.03 -3.12
C ARG A 322 6.75 7.76 -4.29
N ARG A 323 6.04 8.80 -4.75
CA ARG A 323 5.12 8.68 -5.88
C ARG A 323 5.85 8.24 -7.15
N ALA A 324 7.04 8.78 -7.40
CA ALA A 324 7.90 8.30 -8.48
C ALA A 324 8.29 6.83 -8.28
N GLY A 325 8.78 6.46 -7.09
CA GLY A 325 9.14 5.08 -6.76
C GLY A 325 8.01 4.07 -6.96
N ASN A 326 6.79 4.44 -6.58
CA ASN A 326 5.58 3.63 -6.76
C ASN A 326 5.22 3.43 -8.23
N LEU A 327 5.25 4.49 -9.05
CA LEU A 327 4.98 4.41 -10.49
C LEU A 327 6.02 3.55 -11.22
N ILE A 328 7.31 3.72 -10.90
CA ILE A 328 8.39 2.91 -11.49
C ILE A 328 8.15 1.43 -11.17
N ARG A 329 7.82 1.13 -9.90
CA ARG A 329 7.53 -0.24 -9.47
C ARG A 329 6.30 -0.83 -10.14
N ALA A 330 5.25 -0.03 -10.31
CA ALA A 330 4.04 -0.47 -11.00
C ALA A 330 4.36 -0.80 -12.47
N ALA A 331 5.22 0.00 -13.13
CA ALA A 331 5.70 -0.24 -14.48
C ALA A 331 6.60 -1.49 -14.59
N GLU A 332 7.50 -1.72 -13.62
CA GLU A 332 8.39 -2.89 -13.55
C GLU A 332 7.62 -4.22 -13.65
N GLN A 333 6.38 -4.28 -13.13
CA GLN A 333 5.53 -5.48 -13.21
C GLN A 333 5.20 -5.92 -14.65
N HIS A 334 5.39 -5.04 -15.63
CA HIS A 334 5.10 -5.28 -17.04
C HIS A 334 6.37 -5.48 -17.88
N ARG A 335 7.57 -5.39 -17.27
CA ARG A 335 8.86 -5.40 -17.97
C ARG A 335 9.06 -6.58 -18.92
N THR A 336 8.63 -7.77 -18.52
CA THR A 336 8.76 -9.02 -19.31
C THR A 336 7.77 -9.13 -20.47
N ARG A 337 6.76 -8.23 -20.52
CA ARG A 337 5.71 -8.20 -21.54
C ARG A 337 5.85 -7.01 -22.50
N LEU A 338 6.83 -6.14 -22.29
CA LEU A 338 7.12 -5.01 -23.19
C LEU A 338 7.57 -5.49 -24.57
N ARG A 339 7.08 -4.81 -25.61
CA ARG A 339 7.44 -5.05 -27.01
C ARG A 339 8.16 -3.87 -27.62
N ASP A 340 7.84 -2.67 -27.16
CA ASP A 340 8.46 -1.42 -27.61
C ASP A 340 9.79 -1.20 -26.87
N PRO A 341 10.92 -1.09 -27.60
CA PRO A 341 12.24 -0.89 -26.98
C PRO A 341 12.38 0.48 -26.29
N LEU A 342 11.60 1.50 -26.68
CA LEU A 342 11.75 2.85 -26.13
C LEU A 342 11.24 2.95 -24.68
N PRO A 343 10.01 2.53 -24.33
CA PRO A 343 9.57 2.45 -22.93
C PRO A 343 10.42 1.48 -22.11
N ALA A 344 10.92 0.40 -22.71
CA ALA A 344 11.79 -0.56 -22.00
C ALA A 344 13.11 0.08 -21.54
N ALA A 345 13.82 0.78 -22.44
CA ALA A 345 15.06 1.45 -22.09
C ALA A 345 14.85 2.59 -21.08
N CYS A 346 13.76 3.34 -21.21
CA CYS A 346 13.40 4.39 -20.25
C CYS A 346 13.11 3.80 -18.87
N LEU A 347 12.34 2.71 -18.81
CA LEU A 347 12.05 1.99 -17.57
C LEU A 347 13.31 1.47 -16.91
N ASP A 348 14.25 0.89 -17.67
CA ASP A 348 15.52 0.39 -17.12
C ASP A 348 16.30 1.50 -16.39
N GLY A 349 16.40 2.71 -16.98
CA GLY A 349 17.07 3.83 -16.33
C GLY A 349 16.40 4.31 -15.03
N TRP A 350 15.06 4.25 -14.98
CA TRP A 350 14.31 4.54 -13.76
C TRP A 350 14.42 3.42 -12.71
N SER A 351 14.45 2.17 -13.14
CA SER A 351 14.61 1.00 -12.29
C SER A 351 15.97 0.99 -11.59
N ASP A 352 17.03 1.40 -12.26
CA ASP A 352 18.37 1.56 -11.64
C ASP A 352 18.38 2.64 -10.55
N LEU A 353 17.56 3.68 -10.73
CA LEU A 353 17.43 4.79 -9.78
C LEU A 353 16.58 4.43 -8.57
N ARG A 354 15.52 3.62 -8.77
CA ARG A 354 14.47 3.34 -7.78
C ARG A 354 15.01 2.92 -6.41
N PRO A 355 16.02 2.03 -6.28
CA PRO A 355 16.56 1.66 -4.98
C PRO A 355 17.10 2.84 -4.16
N GLN A 356 17.41 3.98 -4.78
CA GLN A 356 17.93 5.16 -4.12
C GLN A 356 16.82 6.14 -3.68
N LEU A 357 15.61 5.98 -4.19
CA LEU A 357 14.46 6.83 -3.87
C LEU A 357 13.91 6.52 -2.48
N VAL A 358 13.25 7.53 -1.90
CA VAL A 358 12.42 7.41 -0.68
C VAL A 358 11.15 6.64 -0.94
#